data_AF-A0A2E0FFP0-F1
#
_entry.id   AF-A0A2E0FFP0-F1
#
_cell.length_a   1.000
_cell.length_b   1.000
_cell.length_c   1.000
_cell.angle_alpha   90.00
_cell.angle_beta   90.00
_cell.angle_gamma   90.00
#
_symmetry.space_group_name_H-M   'P 1'
#
loop_
_entity.id
_entity.type
_entity.pdbx_description
1 polymer ?
#
loop_
_entity_poly.entity_id
_entity_poly.type
_entity_poly.pdbx_seq_one_letter_code
_entity_poly.pdbx_strand_id
1 'polypeptide(L)'
;MDRTIQIVRFPTTEHRVIGCPMECNSGCKICTDGSYEVEGELWVNIQHPHVMQYIRDNLMFVSLEYNRLFGTSYEFVSEGMLKLGWTTFRVDSPVGSMWICVDIVGNVRHFYSEGGLKKWLALEK
;
A
#
# COMPACT_ATOMS: atom_id res chain seq x y z
N MET A 1 1.25 33.57 17.31
CA MET A 1 0.39 32.37 17.35
C MET A 1 1.31 31.18 17.46
N ASP A 2 1.33 30.55 18.63
CA ASP A 2 2.15 29.36 18.88
C ASP A 2 1.48 28.19 18.16
N ARG A 3 2.10 27.69 17.07
CA ARG A 3 1.55 26.56 16.32
C ARG A 3 1.97 25.28 17.04
N THR A 4 1.04 24.65 17.73
CA THR A 4 1.24 23.32 18.32
C THR A 4 1.67 22.35 17.22
N ILE A 5 2.89 21.82 17.34
CA ILE A 5 3.42 20.84 16.41
C ILE A 5 2.70 19.51 16.66
N GLN A 6 1.98 19.03 15.65
CA GLN A 6 1.31 17.74 15.69
C GLN A 6 2.36 16.60 15.70
N ILE A 7 2.11 15.57 16.52
CA ILE A 7 2.97 14.41 16.68
C ILE A 7 2.21 13.15 16.26
N VAL A 8 2.86 12.28 15.47
CA VAL A 8 2.35 10.98 15.03
C VAL A 8 3.10 9.88 15.78
N ARG A 9 2.39 8.85 16.24
CA ARG A 9 2.95 7.72 16.99
C ARG A 9 3.08 6.49 16.10
N PHE A 10 4.26 5.87 16.06
CA PHE A 10 4.51 4.61 15.36
C PHE A 10 4.85 3.50 16.36
N PRO A 11 4.27 2.30 16.24
CA PRO A 11 4.60 1.19 17.12
C PRO A 11 6.02 0.69 16.80
N THR A 12 6.76 0.27 17.81
CA THR A 12 8.06 -0.36 17.64
C THR A 12 8.00 -1.84 18.01
N THR A 13 8.83 -2.65 17.36
CA THR A 13 8.82 -4.12 17.48
C THR A 13 9.85 -4.67 18.46
N GLU A 14 10.61 -3.82 19.17
CA GLU A 14 11.73 -4.27 20.00
C GLU A 14 11.44 -4.18 21.50
N HIS A 15 11.74 -5.26 22.22
CA HIS A 15 11.90 -5.25 23.66
C HIS A 15 13.16 -4.44 24.00
N ARG A 16 13.02 -3.38 24.80
CA ARG A 16 14.18 -2.67 25.32
C ARG A 16 14.56 -3.21 26.68
N VAL A 17 15.86 -3.46 26.82
CA VAL A 17 16.53 -3.67 28.10
C VAL A 17 16.71 -2.30 28.76
N ILE A 18 15.98 -2.05 29.84
CA ILE A 18 16.13 -0.81 30.62
C ILE A 18 17.06 -1.11 31.80
N GLY A 19 18.04 -0.23 32.02
CA GLY A 19 18.90 -0.28 33.19
C GLY A 19 18.08 -0.06 34.45
N CYS A 20 18.30 -0.89 35.47
CA CYS A 20 17.58 -0.79 36.73
C CYS A 20 17.81 0.59 37.37
N PRO A 21 16.75 1.39 37.61
CA PRO A 21 16.90 2.77 38.09
C PRO A 21 17.42 2.87 39.54
N MET A 22 17.58 1.74 40.23
CA MET A 22 17.97 1.68 41.64
C MET A 22 19.46 1.37 41.88
N GLU A 23 20.33 1.47 40.87
CA GLU A 23 21.79 1.20 40.99
C GLU A 23 22.09 -0.12 41.75
N CYS A 24 21.37 -1.18 41.40
CA CYS A 24 21.42 -2.44 42.14
C CYS A 24 22.71 -3.22 41.85
N ASN A 25 23.71 -3.11 42.73
CA ASN A 25 24.89 -4.00 42.73
C ASN A 25 24.53 -5.34 43.39
N SER A 26 24.05 -6.29 42.58
CA SER A 26 23.80 -7.72 42.88
C SER A 26 22.80 -8.02 44.02
N GLY A 27 21.72 -8.77 43.72
CA GLY A 27 20.74 -9.27 44.69
C GLY A 27 19.34 -8.64 44.64
N CYS A 28 19.05 -7.80 43.64
CA CYS A 28 17.69 -7.27 43.44
C CYS A 28 16.76 -8.37 42.92
N LYS A 29 15.62 -8.58 43.60
CA LYS A 29 14.60 -9.57 43.20
C LYS A 29 13.83 -9.21 41.91
N ILE A 30 14.01 -8.00 41.40
CA ILE A 30 13.18 -7.41 40.34
C ILE A 30 13.91 -7.37 38.99
N CYS A 31 15.24 -7.30 38.98
CA CYS A 31 16.04 -7.23 37.75
C CYS A 31 17.05 -8.39 37.68
N THR A 32 17.34 -8.85 36.47
CA THR A 32 18.40 -9.83 36.21
C THR A 32 19.62 -9.04 35.74
N ASP A 33 20.72 -9.10 36.49
CA ASP A 33 21.99 -8.43 36.17
C ASP A 33 21.89 -6.90 35.95
N GLY A 34 21.06 -6.22 36.75
CA GLY A 34 20.93 -4.77 36.71
C GLY A 34 20.11 -4.24 35.53
N SER A 35 19.40 -5.12 34.83
CA SER A 35 18.49 -4.74 33.74
C SER A 35 17.19 -5.55 33.76
N TYR A 36 16.14 -5.01 33.15
CA TYR A 36 14.91 -5.76 32.92
C TYR A 36 14.35 -5.47 31.53
N GLU A 37 13.83 -6.53 30.90
CA GLU A 37 13.12 -6.43 29.64
C GLU A 37 11.71 -5.89 29.92
N VAL A 38 11.39 -4.76 29.32
CA VAL A 38 10.04 -4.21 29.41
C VAL A 38 9.23 -4.73 28.22
N GLU A 39 8.28 -5.61 28.51
CA GLU A 39 7.20 -5.91 27.60
C GLU A 39 6.19 -4.76 27.62
N GLY A 40 6.10 -4.02 26.52
CA GLY A 40 5.13 -2.95 26.34
C GLY A 40 5.11 -2.45 24.91
N GLU A 41 3.93 -2.02 24.45
CA GLU A 41 3.80 -1.34 23.15
C GLU A 41 4.54 0.00 23.22
N LEU A 42 5.77 -0.02 22.72
CA LEU A 42 6.60 1.17 22.62
C LEU A 42 6.19 1.96 21.38
N TRP A 43 6.01 3.26 21.56
CA TRP A 43 5.61 4.18 20.49
C TRP A 43 6.69 5.23 20.27
N VAL A 44 7.14 5.39 19.02
CA VAL A 44 8.01 6.48 18.61
C VAL A 44 7.16 7.67 18.18
N ASN A 45 7.44 8.82 18.76
CA ASN A 45 6.81 10.09 18.44
C ASN A 45 7.59 10.80 17.31
N ILE A 46 6.98 11.00 16.16
CA ILE A 46 7.57 11.74 15.03
C ILE A 46 6.77 13.02 14.82
N GLN A 47 7.45 14.15 14.67
CA GLN A 47 6.79 15.41 14.33
C GLN A 47 6.19 15.33 12.93
N HIS A 48 4.92 15.70 12.80
CA HIS A 48 4.18 15.65 11.54
C HIS A 48 4.88 16.36 10.36
N PRO A 49 5.56 17.52 10.54
CA PRO A 49 6.33 18.14 9.47
C PRO A 49 7.43 17.25 8.89
N HIS A 50 8.09 16.42 9.69
CA HIS A 50 9.13 15.50 9.19
C HIS A 50 8.53 14.36 8.36
N VAL A 51 7.35 13.85 8.74
CA VAL A 51 6.61 12.87 7.94
C VAL A 51 6.25 13.48 6.58
N MET A 52 5.72 14.71 6.58
CA MET A 52 5.34 15.41 5.35
C MET A 52 6.55 15.71 4.46
N GLN A 53 7.68 16.12 5.05
CA GLN A 53 8.93 16.33 4.32
C GLN A 53 9.40 15.03 3.65
N TYR A 54 9.41 13.91 4.39
CA TYR A 54 9.78 12.61 3.83
C TYR A 54 8.86 12.19 2.68
N ILE A 55 7.54 12.33 2.82
CA ILE A 55 6.58 12.02 1.76
C ILE A 55 6.83 12.89 0.52
N ARG A 56 7.04 14.20 0.71
CA ARG A 56 7.31 15.12 -0.40
C ARG A 56 8.57 14.72 -1.16
N ASP A 57 9.64 14.43 -0.44
CA ASP A 57 10.95 14.13 -1.02
C ASP A 57 11.00 12.71 -1.63
N ASN A 58 10.08 11.81 -1.27
CA ASN A 58 10.03 10.41 -1.72
C ASN A 58 8.68 10.00 -2.36
N LEU A 59 7.93 10.95 -2.91
CA LEU A 59 6.53 10.76 -3.31
C LEU A 59 6.32 9.57 -4.25
N MET A 60 7.24 9.36 -5.20
CA MET A 60 7.17 8.26 -6.17
C MET A 60 7.22 6.89 -5.48
N PHE A 61 8.16 6.71 -4.54
CA PHE A 61 8.32 5.46 -3.80
C PHE A 61 7.15 5.23 -2.85
N VAL A 62 6.73 6.29 -2.12
CA VAL A 62 5.57 6.21 -1.22
C VAL A 62 4.29 5.89 -1.99
N SER A 63 4.09 6.45 -3.18
CA SER A 63 2.93 6.14 -4.02
C SER A 63 2.94 4.70 -4.52
N LEU A 64 4.09 4.17 -4.92
CA LEU A 64 4.22 2.77 -5.34
C LEU A 64 3.90 1.81 -4.18
N GLU A 65 4.51 2.03 -3.01
CA GLU A 65 4.28 1.20 -1.84
C GLU A 65 2.85 1.34 -1.30
N TYR A 66 2.29 2.54 -1.32
CA TYR A 66 0.88 2.75 -0.96
C TYR A 66 -0.04 1.99 -1.90
N ASN A 67 0.22 2.02 -3.21
CA ASN A 67 -0.56 1.23 -4.17
C ASN A 67 -0.34 -0.28 -4.02
N ARG A 68 0.86 -0.72 -3.62
CA ARG A 68 1.15 -2.13 -3.36
C ARG A 68 0.43 -2.65 -2.11
N LEU A 69 0.40 -1.85 -1.04
CA LEU A 69 -0.14 -2.23 0.27
C LEU A 69 -1.64 -1.96 0.42
N PHE A 70 -2.10 -0.86 -0.15
CA PHE A 70 -3.45 -0.32 0.03
C PHE A 70 -4.13 0.02 -1.30
N GLY A 71 -3.38 0.04 -2.40
CA GLY A 71 -3.95 0.17 -3.72
C GLY A 71 -4.73 -1.08 -4.06
N THR A 72 -5.90 -0.82 -4.60
CA THR A 72 -6.73 -1.79 -5.26
C THR A 72 -6.00 -2.19 -6.53
N SER A 73 -5.31 -3.31 -6.47
CA SER A 73 -4.52 -3.85 -7.56
C SER A 73 -5.36 -3.86 -8.84
N TYR A 74 -4.89 -3.16 -9.87
CA TYR A 74 -5.44 -3.36 -11.20
C TYR A 74 -5.24 -4.83 -11.57
N GLU A 75 -6.34 -5.57 -11.74
CA GLU A 75 -6.25 -6.96 -12.16
C GLU A 75 -6.29 -6.99 -13.68
N PHE A 76 -5.24 -7.52 -14.29
CA PHE A 76 -5.15 -7.67 -15.73
C PHE A 76 -5.52 -9.12 -16.10
N VAL A 77 -6.65 -9.28 -16.78
CA VAL A 77 -7.19 -10.57 -17.19
C VAL A 77 -7.15 -10.66 -18.71
N SER A 78 -6.52 -11.70 -19.25
CA SER A 78 -6.65 -12.02 -20.68
C SER A 78 -7.96 -12.79 -20.90
N GLU A 79 -8.90 -12.20 -21.65
CA GLU A 79 -10.17 -12.85 -21.99
C GLU A 79 -10.06 -13.65 -23.31
N GLY A 80 -8.88 -13.67 -23.93
CA GLY A 80 -8.63 -14.38 -25.17
C GLY A 80 -9.33 -13.73 -26.37
N MET A 81 -9.70 -14.53 -27.37
CA MET A 81 -10.29 -14.02 -28.61
C MET A 81 -11.82 -14.03 -28.53
N LEU A 82 -12.43 -12.89 -28.15
CA LEU A 82 -13.89 -12.75 -28.08
C LEU A 82 -14.55 -12.47 -29.44
N LYS A 83 -13.78 -11.95 -30.40
CA LYS A 83 -14.20 -11.68 -31.77
C LYS A 83 -13.11 -12.15 -32.73
N LEU A 84 -13.48 -12.72 -33.88
CA LEU A 84 -12.53 -13.30 -34.82
C LEU A 84 -11.46 -12.26 -35.20
N GLY A 85 -10.19 -12.59 -34.95
CA GLY A 85 -9.05 -11.72 -35.24
C GLY A 85 -8.77 -10.64 -34.18
N TRP A 86 -9.54 -10.59 -33.07
CA TRP A 86 -9.36 -9.62 -31.98
C TRP A 86 -9.07 -10.32 -30.65
N THR A 87 -7.92 -10.05 -30.05
CA THR A 87 -7.58 -10.45 -28.68
C THR A 87 -8.10 -9.40 -27.70
N THR A 88 -8.77 -9.84 -26.63
CA THR A 88 -9.36 -8.99 -25.61
C THR A 88 -8.65 -9.15 -24.29
N PHE A 89 -8.35 -8.01 -23.67
CA PHE A 89 -7.86 -7.90 -22.30
C PHE A 89 -8.88 -7.12 -21.47
N ARG A 90 -9.07 -7.53 -20.22
CA ARG A 90 -9.85 -6.81 -19.22
C ARG A 90 -8.94 -6.28 -18.14
N VAL A 91 -9.13 -5.03 -17.79
CA VAL A 91 -8.45 -4.36 -16.68
C VAL A 91 -9.51 -4.03 -15.65
N ASP A 92 -9.47 -4.70 -14.51
CA ASP A 92 -10.39 -4.45 -13.40
C ASP A 92 -9.78 -3.44 -12.43
N SER A 93 -10.58 -2.45 -12.05
CA SER A 93 -10.28 -1.45 -11.03
C SER A 93 -11.48 -1.31 -10.08
N PRO A 94 -11.37 -0.66 -8.91
CA PRO A 94 -12.52 -0.45 -8.03
C PRO A 94 -13.63 0.39 -8.63
N VAL A 95 -13.26 1.26 -9.57
CA VAL A 95 -14.18 2.18 -10.24
C VAL A 95 -14.93 1.44 -11.35
N GLY A 96 -14.47 0.24 -11.72
CA GLY A 96 -15.07 -0.61 -12.74
C GLY A 96 -14.02 -1.26 -13.64
N SER A 97 -14.52 -1.96 -14.65
CA SER A 97 -13.72 -2.71 -15.61
C SER A 97 -13.62 -1.98 -16.94
N MET A 98 -12.46 -2.12 -17.59
CA MET A 98 -12.23 -1.66 -18.96
C MET A 98 -11.78 -2.84 -19.82
N TRP A 99 -12.22 -2.88 -21.07
CA TRP A 99 -11.80 -3.86 -22.05
C TRP A 99 -10.98 -3.20 -23.14
N ILE A 100 -9.91 -3.87 -23.52
CA ILE A 100 -8.99 -3.47 -24.59
C ILE A 100 -8.98 -4.62 -25.60
N CYS A 101 -9.51 -4.37 -26.79
CA CYS A 101 -9.50 -5.32 -27.89
C CYS A 101 -8.45 -4.88 -28.92
N VAL A 102 -7.55 -5.78 -29.29
CA VAL A 102 -6.46 -5.54 -30.24
C VAL A 102 -6.54 -6.56 -31.37
N ASP A 103 -6.46 -6.14 -32.63
CA ASP A 103 -6.37 -7.06 -33.77
C ASP A 103 -4.93 -7.34 -34.22
N ILE A 104 -4.77 -8.33 -35.09
CA ILE A 104 -3.46 -8.74 -35.64
C ILE A 104 -2.77 -7.65 -36.48
N VAL A 105 -3.50 -6.61 -36.89
CA VAL A 105 -3.01 -5.49 -37.70
C VAL A 105 -2.62 -4.29 -36.81
N GLY A 106 -2.91 -4.36 -35.52
CA GLY A 106 -2.60 -3.33 -34.53
C GLY A 106 -3.72 -2.31 -34.30
N ASN A 107 -4.94 -2.55 -34.81
CA ASN A 107 -6.09 -1.72 -34.45
C ASN A 107 -6.49 -1.99 -33.00
N VAL A 108 -6.83 -0.93 -32.27
CA VAL A 108 -7.20 -1.01 -30.86
C VAL A 108 -8.59 -0.42 -30.64
N ARG A 109 -9.43 -1.12 -29.87
CA ARG A 109 -10.72 -0.63 -29.39
C ARG A 109 -10.77 -0.71 -27.86
N HIS A 110 -11.33 0.34 -27.26
CA HIS A 110 -11.48 0.46 -25.82
C HIS A 110 -12.97 0.49 -25.46
N PHE A 111 -13.34 -0.21 -24.40
CA PHE A 111 -14.69 -0.20 -23.85
C PHE A 111 -14.64 0.00 -22.34
N TYR A 112 -15.34 1.03 -21.85
CA TYR A 112 -15.40 1.37 -20.42
C TYR A 112 -16.62 0.76 -19.71
N SER A 113 -17.36 -0.11 -20.41
CA SER A 113 -18.47 -0.86 -19.84
C SER A 113 -18.67 -2.16 -20.62
N GLU A 114 -19.13 -3.19 -19.91
CA GLU A 114 -19.43 -4.49 -20.52
C GLU A 114 -20.52 -4.38 -21.59
N GLY A 115 -21.50 -3.48 -21.38
CA GLY A 115 -22.56 -3.21 -22.34
C GLY A 115 -22.04 -2.64 -23.66
N GLY A 116 -21.01 -1.79 -23.62
CA GLY A 116 -20.33 -1.27 -24.82
C GLY A 116 -19.63 -2.37 -25.61
N LEU A 117 -18.91 -3.24 -24.90
CA LEU A 117 -18.26 -4.41 -25.50
C LEU A 117 -19.29 -5.35 -26.15
N LYS A 118 -20.33 -5.75 -25.41
CA LYS A 118 -21.38 -6.65 -25.91
C LYS A 118 -22.08 -6.13 -27.16
N LYS A 119 -22.36 -4.82 -27.21
CA LYS A 119 -22.91 -4.18 -28.43
C LYS A 119 -21.99 -4.34 -29.62
N TRP A 120 -20.69 -4.10 -29.45
CA TRP A 120 -19.71 -4.25 -30.54
C TRP A 120 -19.53 -5.70 -30.99
N LEU A 121 -19.55 -6.64 -30.05
CA LEU A 121 -19.50 -8.08 -30.35
C LEU A 121 -20.76 -8.53 -31.12
N ALA A 122 -21.92 -7.92 -30.86
CA ALA A 122 -23.18 -8.29 -31.50
C ALA A 122 -23.40 -7.68 -32.90
N LEU A 123 -22.62 -6.67 -33.31
CA LEU A 123 -22.79 -5.98 -34.59
C LEU A 123 -22.39 -6.80 -35.84
N GLU A 124 -21.94 -8.06 -35.68
CA GLU A 124 -21.52 -8.94 -36.78
C GLU A 124 -22.28 -10.27 -36.86
N LYS A 125 -23.50 -10.34 -36.31
CA LYS A 125 -24.44 -11.43 -36.65
C LYS A 125 -25.22 -11.15 -37.92
#